data_AF-A0A165TJ80-F1
#
_entry.id   AF-A0A165TJ80-F1
#
_cell.length_a   1.000
_cell.length_b   1.000
_cell.length_c   1.000
_cell.angle_alpha   90.00
_cell.angle_beta   90.00
_cell.angle_gamma   90.00
#
_symmetry.space_group_name_H-M   'P 1'
#
loop_
_entity.id
_entity.type
_entity.pdbx_description
1 polymer ?
#
loop_
_entity_poly.entity_id
_entity_poly.type
_entity_poly.pdbx_seq_one_letter_code
_entity_poly.pdbx_strand_id
1 'polypeptide(L)'
;MSVNAAFVGTVYHGLSRIFDLADFRSTSEGQYGGGWYFSESLDVAADYGCDTGCVIRARLSLRRPFYYAADDVHDLPYESFAINLAQTFIDDAEAFIERQLGNDGLYFDWCLTAAMRNAGHDGLVVTYPGCVAREIVAFNRPSIHCLSFMSHERQALGVDYQRVARLVPVE
;
A
#
# COMPACT_ATOMS: atom_id res chain seq x y z
N MET A 1 8.60 -24.99 7.92
CA MET A 1 8.07 -23.61 7.87
C MET A 1 8.86 -22.88 6.80
N SER A 2 8.20 -22.44 5.73
CA SER A 2 8.87 -21.63 4.69
C SER A 2 9.35 -20.33 5.33
N VAL A 3 10.61 -19.98 5.12
CA VAL A 3 11.12 -18.68 5.52
C VAL A 3 10.51 -17.68 4.53
N ASN A 4 9.54 -16.88 4.96
CA ASN A 4 9.01 -15.82 4.09
C ASN A 4 10.18 -14.95 3.63
N ALA A 5 10.33 -14.81 2.32
CA ALA A 5 11.39 -13.99 1.75
C ALA A 5 11.20 -12.54 2.20
N ALA A 6 12.28 -11.87 2.56
CA ALA A 6 12.24 -10.43 2.80
C ALA A 6 11.91 -9.70 1.49
N PHE A 7 11.25 -8.55 1.58
CA PHE A 7 11.05 -7.65 0.45
C PHE A 7 11.99 -6.45 0.59
N VAL A 8 12.82 -6.21 -0.43
CA VAL A 8 13.62 -5.00 -0.56
C VAL A 8 13.50 -4.50 -1.98
N GLY A 9 12.96 -3.29 -2.18
CA GLY A 9 12.65 -2.80 -3.51
C GLY A 9 12.50 -1.29 -3.59
N THR A 10 12.56 -0.77 -4.81
CA THR A 10 12.09 0.59 -5.10
C THR A 10 10.58 0.52 -5.31
N VAL A 11 9.86 1.41 -4.63
CA VAL A 11 8.40 1.48 -4.67
C VAL A 11 7.95 2.93 -4.80
N TYR A 12 6.69 3.11 -5.16
CA TYR A 12 6.08 4.39 -5.49
C TYR A 12 4.76 4.55 -4.74
N HIS A 13 4.47 5.76 -4.25
CA HIS A 13 3.20 6.10 -3.60
C HIS A 13 2.65 7.39 -4.21
N GLY A 14 1.46 7.31 -4.79
CA GLY A 14 0.74 8.47 -5.30
C GLY A 14 -0.02 9.21 -4.21
N LEU A 15 0.03 10.53 -4.26
CA LEU A 15 -0.66 11.44 -3.35
C LEU A 15 -1.43 12.44 -4.19
N SER A 16 -2.71 12.64 -3.90
CA SER A 16 -3.59 13.60 -4.62
C SER A 16 -3.30 15.07 -4.34
N ARG A 17 -2.34 15.37 -3.46
CA ARG A 17 -1.87 16.73 -3.14
C ARG A 17 -0.39 16.72 -2.81
N ILE A 18 0.27 17.86 -2.98
CA ILE A 18 1.67 18.05 -2.58
C ILE A 18 1.74 18.06 -1.05
N PHE A 19 2.69 17.31 -0.48
CA PHE A 19 2.94 17.25 0.95
C PHE A 19 4.43 17.42 1.27
N ASP A 20 4.70 17.89 2.49
CA ASP A 20 6.00 17.72 3.13
C ASP A 20 6.19 16.24 3.54
N LEU A 21 7.41 15.72 3.43
CA LEU A 21 7.78 14.40 3.98
C LEU A 21 7.45 14.24 5.46
N ALA A 22 7.57 15.34 6.20
CA ALA A 22 7.25 15.36 7.62
C ALA A 22 5.78 14.94 7.88
N ASP A 23 4.90 15.17 6.90
CA ASP A 23 3.49 14.81 6.94
C ASP A 23 3.16 13.50 6.23
N PHE A 24 4.17 12.73 5.80
CA PHE A 24 3.95 11.41 5.18
C PHE A 24 3.48 10.38 6.21
N ARG A 25 2.16 10.35 6.40
CA ARG A 25 1.44 9.50 7.36
C ARG A 25 0.83 8.30 6.66
N SER A 26 0.70 7.21 7.41
CA SER A 26 -0.09 6.06 6.99
C SER A 26 -1.56 6.45 6.88
N THR A 27 -2.29 5.78 5.99
CA THR A 27 -3.75 5.77 6.05
C THR A 27 -4.22 4.91 7.22
N SER A 28 -5.33 5.29 7.86
CA SER A 28 -5.97 4.48 8.89
C SER A 28 -6.75 3.30 8.34
N GLU A 29 -7.14 3.40 7.08
CA GLU A 29 -8.03 2.47 6.39
C GLU A 29 -7.52 2.22 4.98
N GLY A 30 -7.82 1.04 4.47
CA GLY A 30 -7.51 0.64 3.11
C GLY A 30 -8.04 -0.76 2.88
N GLN A 31 -8.06 -1.19 1.62
CA GLN A 31 -8.57 -2.52 1.26
C GLN A 31 -7.88 -3.66 2.04
N TYR A 32 -6.67 -3.46 2.55
CA TYR A 32 -5.89 -4.48 3.26
C TYR A 32 -5.48 -4.06 4.68
N GLY A 33 -6.17 -3.08 5.27
CA GLY A 33 -5.85 -2.55 6.59
C GLY A 33 -5.10 -1.21 6.54
N GLY A 34 -4.94 -0.57 7.70
CA GLY A 34 -4.16 0.66 7.83
C GLY A 34 -2.66 0.47 7.53
N GLY A 35 -2.03 1.45 6.89
CA GLY A 35 -0.60 1.38 6.55
C GLY A 35 -0.14 2.42 5.53
N TRP A 36 1.09 2.24 5.02
CA TRP A 36 1.59 3.00 3.87
C TRP A 36 1.54 2.12 2.63
N TYR A 37 0.72 2.53 1.68
CA TYR A 37 0.46 1.80 0.44
C TYR A 37 1.46 2.18 -0.64
N PHE A 38 1.96 1.21 -1.38
CA PHE A 38 2.88 1.45 -2.48
C PHE A 38 2.59 0.54 -3.67
N SER A 39 3.02 0.97 -4.84
CA SER A 39 3.16 0.13 -6.02
C SER A 39 4.62 0.03 -6.44
N GLU A 40 5.00 -1.06 -7.09
CA GLU A 40 6.29 -1.13 -7.79
C GLU A 40 6.26 -0.44 -9.16
N SER A 41 5.06 -0.13 -9.67
CA SER A 41 4.87 0.59 -10.93
C SER A 41 4.71 2.08 -10.66
N LEU A 42 5.55 2.88 -11.31
CA LEU A 42 5.42 4.33 -11.30
C LEU A 42 4.09 4.76 -11.92
N ASP A 43 3.71 4.16 -13.04
CA ASP A 43 2.49 4.53 -13.78
C ASP A 43 1.25 4.28 -12.91
N VAL A 44 1.18 3.12 -12.25
CA VAL A 44 0.07 2.81 -11.33
C VAL A 44 0.03 3.79 -10.16
N ALA A 45 1.18 4.16 -9.60
CA ALA A 45 1.22 5.15 -8.53
C ALA A 45 0.83 6.56 -9.02
N ALA A 46 1.17 6.91 -10.25
CA ALA A 46 0.84 8.21 -10.84
C ALA A 46 -0.66 8.39 -11.08
N ASP A 47 -1.41 7.31 -11.34
CA ASP A 47 -2.87 7.37 -11.45
C ASP A 47 -3.55 7.87 -10.17
N TYR A 48 -2.93 7.63 -9.00
CA TYR A 48 -3.39 8.16 -7.70
C TYR A 48 -2.89 9.58 -7.41
N GLY A 49 -1.93 10.09 -8.19
CA GLY A 49 -1.33 11.40 -8.00
C GLY A 49 -2.26 12.57 -8.33
N CYS A 50 -3.32 12.36 -9.13
CA CYS A 50 -4.16 13.42 -9.70
C CYS A 50 -3.36 14.53 -10.42
N ASP A 51 -4.04 15.47 -11.07
CA ASP A 51 -3.37 16.53 -11.85
C ASP A 51 -2.48 17.48 -11.02
N THR A 52 -2.70 17.53 -9.70
CA THR A 52 -2.06 18.49 -8.78
C THR A 52 -1.21 17.85 -7.69
N GLY A 53 -1.16 16.52 -7.62
CA GLY A 53 -0.45 15.85 -6.55
C GLY A 53 0.98 15.47 -6.91
N CYS A 54 1.47 14.42 -6.24
CA CYS A 54 2.83 13.96 -6.41
C CYS A 54 2.98 12.45 -6.23
N VAL A 55 4.08 11.93 -6.74
CA VAL A 55 4.52 10.56 -6.49
C VAL A 55 5.77 10.57 -5.64
N ILE A 56 5.73 9.86 -4.51
CA ILE A 56 6.90 9.55 -3.69
C ILE A 56 7.58 8.34 -4.31
N ARG A 57 8.89 8.43 -4.53
CA ARG A 57 9.75 7.27 -4.76
C ARG A 57 10.44 6.91 -3.45
N ALA A 58 10.35 5.67 -3.03
CA ALA A 58 10.98 5.18 -1.80
C ALA A 58 11.74 3.87 -2.03
N ARG A 59 12.71 3.60 -1.17
CA ARG A 59 13.24 2.26 -0.94
C ARG A 59 12.51 1.66 0.25
N LEU A 60 11.86 0.53 0.04
CA LEU A 60 11.11 -0.19 1.07
C LEU A 60 11.89 -1.44 1.48
N SER A 61 11.92 -1.74 2.77
CA SER A 61 12.57 -2.93 3.34
C SER A 61 11.66 -3.60 4.38
N LEU A 62 10.99 -4.68 3.99
CA LEU A 62 10.17 -5.53 4.85
C LEU A 62 10.93 -6.81 5.16
N ARG A 63 11.08 -7.12 6.44
CA ARG A 63 11.84 -8.28 6.94
C ARG A 63 11.03 -9.56 6.87
N ARG A 64 9.73 -9.48 7.14
CA ARG A 64 8.82 -10.63 7.19
C ARG A 64 7.44 -10.28 6.65
N PRO A 65 7.35 -9.84 5.38
CA PRO A 65 6.05 -9.55 4.79
C PRO A 65 5.18 -10.82 4.74
N PHE A 66 3.87 -10.62 4.77
CA PHE A 66 2.92 -11.63 4.32
C PHE A 66 2.74 -11.48 2.81
N TYR A 67 2.88 -12.57 2.05
CA TYR A 67 2.60 -12.56 0.61
C TYR A 67 1.19 -13.08 0.41
N TYR A 68 0.38 -12.28 -0.26
CA TYR A 68 -1.03 -12.56 -0.46
C TYR A 68 -1.37 -12.52 -1.94
N ALA A 69 -1.92 -13.61 -2.46
CA ALA A 69 -2.54 -13.61 -3.76
C ALA A 69 -3.97 -13.10 -3.57
N ALA A 70 -4.29 -11.94 -4.15
CA ALA A 70 -5.62 -11.40 -4.14
C ALA A 70 -6.57 -12.40 -4.80
N ASP A 71 -7.58 -12.83 -4.05
CA ASP A 71 -8.58 -13.79 -4.45
C ASP A 71 -9.93 -13.32 -3.92
N ASP A 72 -10.92 -13.25 -4.80
CA ASP A 72 -12.31 -12.89 -4.52
C ASP A 72 -13.21 -14.12 -4.38
N VAL A 73 -12.64 -15.33 -4.44
CA VAL A 73 -13.38 -16.57 -4.20
C VAL A 73 -13.50 -16.84 -2.70
N HIS A 74 -14.71 -16.65 -2.17
CA HIS A 74 -15.08 -16.95 -0.79
C HIS A 74 -16.60 -17.18 -0.66
N ASP A 75 -17.05 -17.70 0.48
CA ASP A 75 -18.46 -18.05 0.72
C ASP A 75 -19.38 -16.85 1.09
N LEU A 76 -18.82 -15.64 1.20
CA LEU A 76 -19.58 -14.43 1.52
C LEU A 76 -20.17 -13.75 0.27
N PRO A 77 -21.32 -13.06 0.37
CA PRO A 77 -22.01 -12.45 -0.76
C PRO A 77 -21.45 -11.07 -1.18
N TYR A 78 -20.20 -10.77 -0.84
CA TYR A 78 -19.59 -9.44 -1.04
C TYR A 78 -18.33 -9.51 -1.87
N GLU A 79 -18.14 -8.62 -2.85
CA GLU A 79 -16.93 -8.64 -3.67
C GLU A 79 -15.77 -7.91 -2.95
N SER A 80 -14.81 -8.66 -2.39
CA SER A 80 -13.57 -8.07 -1.86
C SER A 80 -12.41 -9.05 -1.86
N PHE A 81 -11.29 -8.64 -2.48
CA PHE A 81 -10.04 -9.41 -2.45
C PHE A 81 -9.44 -9.57 -1.05
N ALA A 82 -9.93 -8.87 -0.02
CA ALA A 82 -9.35 -8.90 1.31
C ALA A 82 -10.15 -9.72 2.34
N ILE A 83 -11.29 -10.30 1.95
CA ILE A 83 -12.09 -11.16 2.83
C ILE A 83 -11.30 -12.38 3.30
N ASN A 84 -10.64 -13.10 2.39
CA ASN A 84 -9.82 -14.26 2.74
C ASN A 84 -8.63 -13.87 3.63
N LEU A 85 -8.10 -12.65 3.47
CA LEU A 85 -7.07 -12.11 4.35
C LEU A 85 -7.60 -11.87 5.77
N ALA A 86 -8.79 -11.27 5.91
CA ALA A 86 -9.44 -11.09 7.20
C ALA A 86 -9.76 -12.44 7.88
N GLN A 87 -10.28 -13.41 7.14
CA GLN A 87 -10.53 -14.78 7.62
C GLN A 87 -9.27 -15.51 8.09
N THR A 88 -8.10 -15.15 7.55
CA THR A 88 -6.81 -15.74 7.94
C THR A 88 -6.31 -15.21 9.30
N PHE A 89 -6.55 -13.93 9.61
CA PHE A 89 -5.90 -13.25 10.73
C PHE A 89 -6.84 -12.83 11.85
N ILE A 90 -8.15 -12.76 11.61
CA ILE A 90 -9.13 -12.31 12.61
C ILE A 90 -9.90 -13.52 13.13
N ASP A 91 -9.86 -13.74 14.44
CA ASP A 91 -10.52 -14.89 15.10
C ASP A 91 -12.05 -14.92 14.88
N ASP A 92 -12.70 -13.76 14.87
CA ASP A 92 -14.13 -13.57 14.57
C ASP A 92 -14.31 -12.75 13.29
N ALA A 93 -13.81 -13.30 12.19
CA ALA A 93 -13.73 -12.60 10.91
C ALA A 93 -15.10 -12.22 10.34
N GLU A 94 -16.14 -13.02 10.56
CA GLU A 94 -17.49 -12.74 10.04
C GLU A 94 -18.07 -11.48 10.68
N ALA A 95 -18.09 -11.40 12.01
CA ALA A 95 -18.56 -10.20 12.72
C ALA A 95 -17.67 -8.97 12.42
N PHE A 96 -16.37 -9.18 12.19
CA PHE A 96 -15.47 -8.13 11.75
C PHE A 96 -15.83 -7.59 10.36
N ILE A 97 -16.05 -8.48 9.38
CA ILE A 97 -16.39 -8.14 7.99
C ILE A 97 -17.75 -7.42 7.93
N GLU A 98 -18.76 -7.93 8.64
CA GLU A 98 -20.08 -7.28 8.72
C GLU A 98 -19.98 -5.85 9.26
N ARG A 99 -19.15 -5.64 10.29
CA ARG A 99 -18.90 -4.31 10.84
C ARG A 99 -18.26 -3.37 9.82
N GLN A 100 -17.25 -3.84 9.08
CA GLN A 100 -16.59 -2.99 8.08
C GLN A 100 -17.47 -2.69 6.87
N LEU A 101 -18.33 -3.62 6.48
CA LEU A 101 -19.35 -3.38 5.46
C LEU A 101 -20.27 -2.20 5.86
N GLY A 102 -20.66 -2.13 7.13
CA GLY A 102 -21.52 -1.07 7.65
C GLY A 102 -20.85 0.30 7.80
N ASN A 103 -19.50 0.36 7.83
CA ASN A 103 -18.74 1.59 8.02
C ASN A 103 -18.25 2.20 6.71
N ASP A 104 -17.48 1.42 5.93
CA ASP A 104 -16.69 1.96 4.80
C ASP A 104 -16.53 0.93 3.67
N GLY A 105 -17.56 0.11 3.41
CA GLY A 105 -17.62 -0.73 2.22
C GLY A 105 -16.47 -1.74 2.08
N LEU A 106 -16.07 -2.38 3.19
CA LEU A 106 -14.97 -3.35 3.28
C LEU A 106 -13.55 -2.77 3.14
N TYR A 107 -13.39 -1.48 3.42
CA TYR A 107 -12.08 -0.94 3.79
C TYR A 107 -11.78 -1.40 5.21
N PHE A 108 -10.67 -2.12 5.37
CA PHE A 108 -10.26 -2.64 6.65
C PHE A 108 -9.41 -1.60 7.39
N ASP A 109 -9.65 -1.50 8.69
CA ASP A 109 -8.96 -0.56 9.59
C ASP A 109 -7.66 -1.16 10.17
N TRP A 110 -7.11 -0.50 11.18
CA TRP A 110 -5.93 -0.96 11.91
C TRP A 110 -6.09 -2.31 12.63
N CYS A 111 -7.30 -2.84 12.81
CA CYS A 111 -7.50 -4.14 13.45
C CYS A 111 -6.87 -5.27 12.62
N LEU A 112 -7.06 -5.25 11.29
CA LEU A 112 -6.45 -6.24 10.39
C LEU A 112 -4.93 -6.13 10.43
N THR A 113 -4.39 -4.91 10.31
CA THR A 113 -2.95 -4.67 10.42
C THR A 113 -2.39 -5.11 11.77
N ALA A 114 -3.10 -4.85 12.87
CA ALA A 114 -2.68 -5.27 14.21
C ALA A 114 -2.65 -6.80 14.34
N ALA A 115 -3.64 -7.51 13.79
CA ALA A 115 -3.67 -8.97 13.77
C ALA A 115 -2.49 -9.55 12.99
N MET A 116 -2.21 -9.02 11.79
CA MET A 116 -1.04 -9.43 10.99
C MET A 116 0.28 -9.13 11.70
N ARG A 117 0.39 -7.99 12.39
CA ARG A 117 1.56 -7.65 13.22
C ARG A 117 1.71 -8.57 14.43
N ASN A 118 0.61 -9.04 15.03
CA ASN A 118 0.65 -10.01 16.12
C ASN A 118 1.10 -11.40 15.63
N ALA A 119 0.76 -11.77 14.39
CA ALA A 119 1.40 -12.89 13.67
C ALA A 119 2.86 -12.59 13.26
N GLY A 120 3.34 -11.38 13.56
CA GLY A 120 4.70 -10.85 13.36
C GLY A 120 5.07 -10.55 11.92
N HIS A 121 4.09 -10.23 11.08
CA HIS A 121 4.34 -9.61 9.79
C HIS A 121 4.61 -8.12 9.94
N ASP A 122 5.50 -7.58 9.11
CA ASP A 122 5.85 -6.15 9.11
C ASP A 122 5.37 -5.41 7.84
N GLY A 123 4.69 -6.12 6.96
CA GLY A 123 3.97 -5.59 5.82
C GLY A 123 3.24 -6.67 5.05
N LEU A 124 2.63 -6.28 3.95
CA LEU A 124 1.87 -7.11 3.03
C LEU A 124 2.37 -6.87 1.61
N VAL A 125 2.53 -7.93 0.83
CA VAL A 125 2.80 -7.86 -0.61
C VAL A 125 1.68 -8.60 -1.33
N VAL A 126 0.83 -7.85 -2.03
CA VAL A 126 -0.33 -8.35 -2.76
C VAL A 126 0.00 -8.52 -4.23
N THR A 127 -0.36 -9.67 -4.79
CA THR A 127 -0.33 -9.95 -6.23
C THR A 127 -1.73 -10.18 -6.74
N TYR A 128 -2.05 -9.67 -7.93
CA TYR A 128 -3.34 -9.87 -8.57
C TYR A 128 -3.21 -10.82 -9.78
N PRO A 129 -4.15 -11.74 -10.00
CA PRO A 129 -4.16 -12.59 -11.19
C PRO A 129 -4.09 -11.77 -12.48
N GLY A 130 -3.14 -12.09 -13.36
CA GLY A 130 -2.97 -11.41 -14.64
C GLY A 130 -2.36 -9.99 -14.58
N CYS A 131 -2.06 -9.47 -13.39
CA CYS A 131 -1.39 -8.18 -13.22
C CYS A 131 0.07 -8.36 -12.79
N VAL A 132 0.98 -7.61 -13.41
CA VAL A 132 2.40 -7.60 -13.05
C VAL A 132 2.65 -6.66 -11.85
N ALA A 133 1.82 -5.62 -11.69
CA ALA A 133 1.98 -4.68 -10.60
C ALA A 133 1.54 -5.31 -9.27
N ARG A 134 2.38 -5.13 -8.26
CA ARG A 134 2.09 -5.50 -6.87
C ARG A 134 1.68 -4.29 -6.08
N GLU A 135 0.78 -4.52 -5.14
CA GLU A 135 0.44 -3.55 -4.11
C GLU A 135 1.14 -3.97 -2.82
N ILE A 136 1.79 -3.02 -2.16
CA ILE A 136 2.64 -3.29 -1.01
C ILE A 136 2.21 -2.38 0.12
N VAL A 137 1.87 -2.96 1.27
CA VAL A 137 1.50 -2.21 2.47
C VAL A 137 2.60 -2.35 3.50
N ALA A 138 3.23 -1.24 3.87
CA ALA A 138 4.18 -1.20 4.98
C ALA A 138 3.43 -0.90 6.28
N PHE A 139 3.70 -1.66 7.34
CA PHE A 139 3.05 -1.44 8.64
C PHE A 139 3.84 -0.52 9.58
N ASN A 140 5.11 -0.26 9.26
CA ASN A 140 6.01 0.51 10.11
C ASN A 140 6.78 1.55 9.29
N ARG A 141 6.75 2.81 9.73
CA ARG A 141 7.47 3.92 9.10
C ARG A 141 8.98 3.69 8.91
N PRO A 142 9.72 3.06 9.85
CA PRO A 142 11.15 2.79 9.70
C PRO A 142 11.52 1.87 8.53
N SER A 143 10.56 1.10 7.99
CA SER A 143 10.79 0.26 6.81
C SER A 143 10.89 1.08 5.51
N ILE A 144 10.50 2.36 5.55
CA ILE A 144 10.36 3.21 4.38
C ILE A 144 11.47 4.28 4.38
N HIS A 145 12.30 4.25 3.35
CA HIS A 145 13.30 5.28 3.10
C HIS A 145 12.91 6.07 1.84
N CYS A 146 12.32 7.26 2.02
CA CYS A 146 11.91 8.12 0.92
C CYS A 146 13.15 8.66 0.20
N LEU A 147 13.20 8.51 -1.12
CA LEU A 147 14.33 8.89 -1.96
C LEU A 147 14.08 10.23 -2.68
N SER A 148 12.86 10.46 -3.17
CA SER A 148 12.51 11.66 -3.93
C SER A 148 11.00 11.87 -4.10
N PHE A 149 10.62 13.06 -4.54
CA PHE A 149 9.27 13.42 -4.96
C PHE A 149 9.24 13.84 -6.42
N MET A 150 8.12 13.54 -7.08
CA MET A 150 7.81 13.99 -8.44
C MET A 150 6.44 14.65 -8.39
N SER A 151 6.35 15.99 -8.55
CA SER A 151 5.07 16.71 -8.61
C SER A 151 4.55 16.81 -10.04
N HIS A 152 3.22 16.83 -10.20
CA HIS A 152 2.56 16.97 -11.50
C HIS A 152 2.65 18.38 -12.12
N GLU A 153 3.20 19.39 -11.41
CA GLU A 153 3.35 20.78 -11.87
C GLU A 153 4.16 20.96 -13.18
N ARG A 154 4.65 19.89 -13.82
CA ARG A 154 5.42 19.94 -15.06
C ARG A 154 4.73 19.40 -16.30
N GLN A 155 3.50 18.90 -16.20
CA GLN A 155 2.73 18.58 -17.41
C GLN A 155 2.44 19.83 -18.27
N ALA A 156 2.32 21.02 -17.66
CA ALA A 156 2.16 22.28 -18.37
C ALA A 156 3.40 22.73 -19.19
N LEU A 157 4.54 22.05 -19.07
CA LEU A 157 5.80 22.42 -19.73
C LEU A 157 6.30 21.41 -20.77
N GLY A 158 5.51 20.38 -21.12
CA GLY A 158 5.91 19.38 -22.11
C GLY A 158 7.17 18.59 -21.73
N VAL A 159 7.46 18.48 -20.43
CA VAL A 159 8.63 17.75 -19.93
C VAL A 159 8.22 16.30 -19.67
N ASP A 160 8.75 15.42 -20.51
CA ASP A 160 8.80 13.97 -20.33
C ASP A 160 9.05 13.60 -18.85
N TYR A 161 8.23 12.71 -18.28
CA TYR A 161 8.30 12.24 -16.89
C TYR A 161 9.71 11.78 -16.50
N GLN A 162 10.53 11.39 -17.49
CA GLN A 162 11.90 10.95 -17.30
C GLN A 162 12.88 12.04 -16.80
N ARG A 163 12.51 13.32 -16.77
CA ARG A 163 13.51 14.40 -16.58
C ARG A 163 13.38 15.28 -15.35
N VAL A 164 12.46 15.00 -14.43
CA VAL A 164 12.32 15.86 -13.24
C VAL A 164 12.08 15.08 -11.96
N ALA A 165 13.04 14.21 -11.65
CA ALA A 165 13.43 14.08 -10.26
C ALA A 165 14.26 15.32 -9.92
N ARG A 166 13.66 16.35 -9.31
CA ARG A 166 14.46 17.10 -8.33
C ARG A 166 14.64 16.13 -7.18
N LEU A 167 15.71 15.34 -7.26
CA LEU A 167 16.31 14.68 -6.11
C LEU A 167 16.63 15.83 -5.15
N VAL A 168 15.69 16.17 -4.27
CA VAL A 168 16.03 16.85 -3.04
C VAL A 168 16.48 15.70 -2.15
N PRO A 169 17.79 15.52 -1.91
CA PRO A 169 18.23 14.51 -0.98
C PRO A 169 17.54 14.79 0.36
N VAL A 170 16.93 13.74 0.91
CA VAL A 170 16.53 13.76 2.31
C VAL A 170 17.82 13.58 3.10
N GLU A 171 18.30 14.65 3.74
CA GLU A 171 19.43 14.60 4.68
C GLU A 171 19.13 13.70 5.88
#